data_AF-A0A8X6V9Y2-F1
#
_entry.id   AF-A0A8X6V9Y2-F1
#
_cell.length_a   1.000
_cell.length_b   1.000
_cell.length_c   1.000
_cell.angle_alpha   90.00
_cell.angle_beta   90.00
_cell.angle_gamma   90.00
#
_symmetry.space_group_name_H-M   'P 1'
#
loop_
_entity.id
_entity.type
_entity.pdbx_description
1 polymer ?
#
loop_
_entity_poly.entity_id
_entity_poly.type
_entity_poly.pdbx_seq_one_letter_code
_entity_poly.pdbx_strand_id
1 'polypeptide(L)'
;MAPKELSELTMFNRRKAHLLGQITRIRNSLENADSPLNQVEIRTKLASLSEVKAKIDKLRTESYRILSDEELMDFETSLDTMEVDADNLEVSLNTLLQCFSNFQYWRPPYTLIMH
;
A
#
# COMPACT_ATOMS: atom_id res chain seq x y z
N MET A 1 -13.67 36.06 9.47
CA MET A 1 -13.67 34.63 9.09
C MET A 1 -12.57 33.94 9.87
N ALA A 2 -12.88 32.81 10.51
CA ALA A 2 -12.10 32.27 11.61
C ALA A 2 -10.85 31.47 11.15
N PRO A 3 -9.75 31.46 11.91
CA PRO A 3 -8.50 30.75 11.59
C PRO A 3 -8.55 29.22 11.81
N LYS A 4 -9.73 28.64 12.06
CA LYS A 4 -9.89 27.24 12.51
C LYS A 4 -9.96 26.24 11.34
N GLU A 5 -10.66 26.59 10.26
CA GLU A 5 -10.89 25.73 9.09
C GLU A 5 -9.58 25.44 8.33
N LEU A 6 -8.73 26.46 8.15
CA LEU A 6 -7.41 26.30 7.51
C LEU A 6 -6.49 25.32 8.28
N SER A 7 -6.71 25.15 9.59
CA SER A 7 -5.91 24.25 10.42
C SER A 7 -6.30 22.78 10.22
N GLU A 8 -7.55 22.49 9.91
CA GLU A 8 -8.07 21.12 9.79
C GLU A 8 -7.69 20.52 8.44
N LEU A 9 -7.91 21.23 7.34
CA LEU A 9 -7.46 20.80 6.00
C LEU A 9 -5.94 20.58 5.98
N THR A 10 -5.18 21.46 6.62
CA THR A 10 -3.71 21.29 6.75
C THR A 10 -3.36 20.01 7.50
N MET A 11 -4.07 19.68 8.57
CA MET A 11 -3.86 18.45 9.34
C MET A 11 -4.19 17.20 8.51
N PHE A 12 -5.30 17.20 7.78
CA PHE A 12 -5.66 16.14 6.84
C PHE A 12 -4.62 15.95 5.74
N ASN A 13 -4.16 17.04 5.13
CA ASN A 13 -3.12 17.00 4.09
C ASN A 13 -1.79 16.47 4.61
N ARG A 14 -1.40 16.80 5.85
CA ARG A 14 -0.20 16.22 6.48
C ARG A 14 -0.32 14.72 6.69
N ARG A 15 -1.46 14.26 7.19
CA ARG A 15 -1.73 12.82 7.39
C ARG A 15 -1.75 12.08 6.06
N LYS A 16 -2.39 12.66 5.04
CA LYS A 16 -2.39 12.15 3.66
C LYS A 16 -0.98 12.03 3.10
N ALA A 17 -0.17 13.09 3.19
CA ALA A 17 1.22 13.09 2.73
C ALA A 17 2.08 12.03 3.44
N HIS A 18 1.85 11.82 4.75
CA HIS A 18 2.51 10.75 5.47
C HIS A 18 2.13 9.37 4.91
N LEU A 19 0.85 9.10 4.69
CA LEU A 19 0.39 7.82 4.13
C LEU A 19 0.94 7.60 2.72
N LEU A 20 0.94 8.63 1.87
CA LEU A 20 1.58 8.59 0.56
C LEU A 20 3.06 8.22 0.66
N GLY A 21 3.79 8.84 1.60
CA GLY A 21 5.19 8.50 1.83
C GLY A 21 5.43 7.05 2.27
N GLN A 22 4.47 6.42 2.95
CA GLN A 22 4.54 4.98 3.27
C GLN A 22 4.35 4.11 2.02
N ILE A 23 3.35 4.42 1.19
CA ILE A 23 3.10 3.75 -0.09
C ILE A 23 4.35 3.84 -0.98
N THR A 24 4.91 5.04 -1.14
CA THR A 24 6.12 5.28 -1.93
C THR A 24 7.31 4.47 -1.43
N ARG A 25 7.52 4.35 -0.12
CA ARG A 25 8.60 3.52 0.43
C ARG A 25 8.42 2.04 0.12
N ILE A 26 7.18 1.54 0.20
CA ILE A 26 6.86 0.15 -0.16
C ILE A 26 7.15 -0.07 -1.65
N ARG A 27 6.66 0.81 -2.52
CA ARG A 27 6.94 0.80 -3.97
C ARG A 27 8.44 0.79 -4.26
N ASN A 28 9.18 1.76 -3.71
CA ASN A 28 10.61 1.87 -3.96
C ASN A 28 11.38 0.64 -3.49
N SER A 29 10.93 0.00 -2.40
CA SER A 29 11.55 -1.24 -1.91
C SER A 29 11.28 -2.46 -2.79
N LEU A 30 10.30 -2.39 -3.70
CA LEU A 30 10.06 -3.41 -4.71
C LEU A 30 10.87 -3.12 -5.98
N GLU A 31 10.89 -1.86 -6.41
CA GLU A 31 11.54 -1.43 -7.65
C GLU A 31 13.08 -1.38 -7.55
N ASN A 32 13.60 -1.02 -6.38
CA ASN A 32 15.05 -0.78 -6.17
C ASN A 32 15.67 -1.81 -5.22
N ALA A 33 15.11 -3.01 -5.14
CA ALA A 33 15.68 -4.04 -4.29
C ALA A 33 17.00 -4.55 -4.91
N ASP A 34 18.12 -4.35 -4.20
CA ASP A 34 19.44 -4.88 -4.60
C ASP A 34 19.49 -6.42 -4.62
N SER A 35 18.48 -7.06 -4.02
CA SER A 35 18.31 -8.50 -4.00
C SER A 35 16.83 -8.86 -3.99
N PRO A 36 16.43 -10.03 -4.53
CA PRO A 36 15.04 -10.47 -4.49
C PRO A 36 14.52 -10.51 -3.05
N LEU A 37 13.36 -9.91 -2.82
CA LEU A 37 12.69 -9.96 -1.53
C LEU A 37 12.35 -11.40 -1.15
N ASN A 38 12.58 -11.77 0.10
CA ASN A 38 12.16 -13.08 0.61
C ASN A 38 10.68 -13.08 1.06
N GLN A 39 10.13 -14.27 1.32
CA GLN A 39 8.71 -14.42 1.71
C GLN A 39 8.35 -13.63 2.99
N VAL A 40 9.25 -13.54 3.96
CA VAL A 40 9.01 -12.82 5.22
C VAL A 40 8.92 -11.31 4.96
N GLU A 41 9.81 -10.78 4.13
CA GLU A 41 9.80 -9.37 3.73
C GLU A 41 8.54 -9.02 2.95
N ILE A 42 8.12 -9.88 2.01
CA ILE A 42 6.88 -9.69 1.23
C ILE A 42 5.66 -9.66 2.15
N ARG A 43 5.55 -10.62 3.07
CA ARG A 43 4.43 -10.66 4.05
C ARG A 43 4.43 -9.45 4.98
N THR A 44 5.61 -9.00 5.40
CA THR A 44 5.74 -7.79 6.24
C THR A 44 5.26 -6.56 5.47
N LYS A 45 5.64 -6.41 4.20
CA LYS A 45 5.19 -5.31 3.35
C LYS A 45 3.68 -5.36 3.10
N LEU A 46 3.10 -6.54 2.88
CA LEU A 46 1.64 -6.73 2.76
C LEU A 46 0.90 -6.30 4.03
N ALA A 47 1.42 -6.66 5.22
CA ALA A 47 0.84 -6.24 6.49
C ALA A 47 0.90 -4.72 6.66
N SER A 48 2.05 -4.09 6.36
CA SER A 48 2.18 -2.63 6.40
C SER A 48 1.23 -1.94 5.41
N LEU A 49 1.08 -2.49 4.20
CA LEU A 49 0.19 -1.93 3.19
C LEU A 49 -1.29 -2.04 3.59
N SER A 50 -1.69 -3.17 4.20
CA SER A 50 -3.03 -3.34 4.77
C SER A 50 -3.31 -2.30 5.87
N GLU A 51 -2.34 -2.03 6.73
CA GLU A 51 -2.46 -0.99 7.76
C GLU A 51 -2.60 0.41 7.15
N VAL A 52 -1.86 0.70 6.07
CA VAL A 52 -1.98 1.96 5.33
C VAL A 52 -3.36 2.12 4.73
N LYS A 53 -3.91 1.08 4.08
CA LYS A 53 -5.27 1.09 3.51
C LYS A 53 -6.33 1.37 4.57
N ALA A 54 -6.28 0.68 5.70
CA ALA A 54 -7.19 0.94 6.83
C ALA A 54 -7.09 2.38 7.37
N LYS A 55 -5.88 2.98 7.35
CA LYS A 55 -5.69 4.38 7.73
C LYS A 55 -6.24 5.36 6.70
N ILE A 56 -6.21 5.03 5.40
CA ILE A 56 -6.84 5.83 4.34
C ILE A 56 -8.35 5.84 4.53
N ASP A 57 -8.99 4.68 4.71
CA ASP A 57 -10.43 4.57 4.96
C ASP A 57 -10.88 5.39 6.17
N LYS A 58 -10.09 5.31 7.25
CA LYS A 58 -10.33 6.10 8.46
C LYS A 58 -10.18 7.60 8.18
N LEU A 59 -9.15 8.01 7.43
CA LEU A 59 -8.90 9.40 7.07
C LEU A 59 -10.05 9.97 6.22
N ARG A 60 -10.54 9.19 5.25
CA ARG A 60 -11.71 9.53 4.42
C ARG A 60 -12.97 9.71 5.28
N THR A 61 -13.24 8.75 6.15
CA THR A 61 -14.41 8.82 7.05
C THR A 61 -14.36 10.04 7.97
N GLU A 62 -13.17 10.38 8.48
CA GLU A 62 -12.96 11.55 9.32
C GLU A 62 -13.09 12.86 8.53
N SER A 63 -12.61 12.92 7.29
CA SER A 63 -12.69 14.14 6.48
C SER A 63 -14.12 14.53 6.16
N TYR A 64 -15.03 13.58 5.92
CA TYR A 64 -16.45 13.86 5.67
C TYR A 64 -17.17 14.60 6.79
N ARG A 65 -16.65 14.52 8.02
CA ARG A 65 -17.26 15.16 9.18
C ARG A 65 -16.75 16.56 9.44
N ILE A 66 -15.65 16.95 8.80
CA ILE A 66 -14.85 18.13 9.18
C ILE A 66 -14.67 19.07 7.99
N LEU A 67 -14.32 18.55 6.82
CA LEU A 67 -14.06 19.36 5.64
C LEU A 67 -15.36 19.79 4.97
N SER A 68 -15.33 20.95 4.32
CA SER A 68 -16.39 21.40 3.43
C SER A 68 -16.44 20.60 2.13
N ASP A 69 -17.57 20.64 1.41
CA ASP A 69 -17.74 19.94 0.13
C ASP A 69 -16.68 20.32 -0.92
N GLU A 70 -16.28 21.60 -0.97
CA GLU A 70 -15.24 22.08 -1.88
C GLU A 70 -13.87 21.48 -1.54
N GLU A 71 -13.51 21.44 -0.26
CA GLU A 71 -12.25 20.86 0.22
C GLU A 71 -12.22 19.33 0.08
N LEU A 72 -13.38 18.67 0.21
CA LEU A 72 -13.52 17.23 0.10
C LEU A 72 -13.19 16.74 -1.30
N MET A 73 -13.67 17.40 -2.34
CA MET A 73 -13.54 16.92 -3.72
C MET A 73 -12.08 16.67 -4.14
N ASP A 74 -11.19 17.63 -3.88
CA ASP A 74 -9.76 17.50 -4.18
C ASP A 74 -9.08 16.51 -3.23
N PHE A 75 -9.51 16.48 -1.97
CA PHE A 75 -8.95 15.59 -0.96
C PHE A 75 -9.26 14.12 -1.26
N GLU A 76 -10.51 13.81 -1.60
CA GLU A 76 -11.01 12.48 -1.97
C GLU A 76 -10.34 11.95 -3.23
N THR A 77 -10.29 12.76 -4.29
CA THR A 77 -9.61 12.38 -5.55
C THR A 77 -8.17 11.92 -5.28
N SER A 78 -7.50 12.61 -4.36
CA SER A 78 -6.14 12.26 -3.95
C SER A 78 -6.09 10.99 -3.09
N LEU A 79 -7.09 10.70 -2.26
CA LEU A 79 -7.18 9.43 -1.52
C LEU A 79 -7.48 8.26 -2.46
N ASP A 80 -8.37 8.43 -3.43
CA ASP A 80 -8.70 7.41 -4.43
C ASP A 80 -7.45 6.99 -5.22
N THR A 81 -6.65 7.98 -5.62
CA THR A 81 -5.37 7.73 -6.30
C THR A 81 -4.43 6.90 -5.43
N MET A 82 -4.37 7.21 -4.12
CA MET A 82 -3.54 6.46 -3.17
C MET A 82 -4.05 5.03 -2.94
N GLU A 83 -5.37 4.81 -2.95
CA GLU A 83 -5.96 3.47 -2.85
C GLU A 83 -5.64 2.62 -4.07
N VAL A 84 -5.80 3.17 -5.27
CA VAL A 84 -5.42 2.48 -6.52
C VAL A 84 -3.93 2.11 -6.49
N ASP A 85 -3.07 3.02 -6.06
CA ASP A 85 -1.65 2.76 -5.90
C ASP A 85 -1.36 1.65 -4.88
N ALA A 86 -2.07 1.64 -3.75
CA ALA A 86 -1.94 0.61 -2.74
C ALA A 86 -2.45 -0.75 -3.24
N ASP A 87 -3.57 -0.80 -3.95
CA ASP A 87 -4.13 -2.03 -4.52
C ASP A 87 -3.19 -2.65 -5.55
N ASN A 88 -2.60 -1.83 -6.42
CA ASN A 88 -1.62 -2.30 -7.40
C ASN A 88 -0.37 -2.89 -6.72
N LEU A 89 0.09 -2.29 -5.62
CA LEU A 89 1.20 -2.84 -4.83
C LEU A 89 0.82 -4.15 -4.14
N GLU A 90 -0.40 -4.25 -3.61
CA GLU A 90 -0.91 -5.47 -2.99
C GLU A 90 -0.96 -6.63 -3.98
N VAL A 91 -1.50 -6.39 -5.18
CA VAL A 91 -1.51 -7.39 -6.27
C VAL A 91 -0.08 -7.82 -6.63
N SER A 92 0.85 -6.86 -6.75
CA SER A 92 2.25 -7.15 -7.07
C SER A 92 2.92 -8.02 -6.01
N LEU A 93 2.73 -7.68 -4.72
CA LEU A 93 3.28 -8.43 -3.59
C LEU A 93 2.67 -9.84 -3.49
N ASN A 94 1.36 -9.98 -3.68
CA ASN A 94 0.69 -11.27 -3.70
C ASN A 94 1.17 -12.14 -4.86
N THR A 95 1.39 -11.56 -6.03
CA THR A 95 1.96 -12.26 -7.19
C THR A 95 3.37 -12.77 -6.88
N LEU A 96 4.22 -11.94 -6.27
CA LEU A 96 5.56 -12.38 -5.82
C LEU A 96 5.48 -13.55 -4.84
N LEU A 97 4.56 -13.50 -3.88
CA LEU A 97 4.37 -14.57 -2.89
C LEU A 97 3.88 -15.88 -3.55
N GLN A 98 3.02 -15.79 -4.56
CA GLN A 98 2.58 -16.94 -5.34
C GLN A 98 3.72 -17.56 -6.15
N CYS A 99 4.61 -16.76 -6.74
CA CYS A 99 5.80 -17.25 -7.43
C CYS A 99 6.66 -18.13 -6.49
N PHE A 100 6.92 -17.67 -5.27
CA PHE A 100 7.64 -18.47 -4.26
C PHE A 100 6.98 -19.83 -3.98
N SER A 101 5.65 -19.84 -3.91
CA SER A 101 4.87 -21.06 -3.66
C SER A 101 5.02 -22.04 -4.81
N ASN A 102 4.93 -21.56 -6.06
CA ASN A 102 5.03 -22.39 -7.26
C ASN A 102 6.43 -23.01 -7.46
N PHE A 103 7.50 -22.31 -7.06
CA PHE A 103 8.86 -22.87 -7.11
C PHE A 103 9.09 -24.00 -6.10
N GLN A 104 8.39 -24.01 -4.95
CA GLN A 104 8.46 -25.12 -3.99
C GLN A 104 7.79 -26.41 -4.50
N TYR A 105 6.86 -26.32 -5.45
CA TYR A 105 6.17 -27.46 -6.03
C TYR A 105 6.83 -28.01 -7.30
N TRP A 106 7.85 -27.36 -7.85
CA TRP A 106 8.66 -27.95 -8.92
C TRP A 106 9.63 -28.98 -8.34
N ARG A 107 9.12 -30.18 -8.04
CA ARG A 107 9.97 -31.37 -7.92
C ARG A 107 10.22 -31.91 -9.33
N PRO A 108 11.47 -31.99 -9.82
CA PRO A 108 11.73 -32.69 -11.07
C PRO A 108 11.20 -34.13 -10.93
N PRO A 109 10.46 -34.66 -11.91
CA PRO A 109 9.98 -36.03 -11.85
C PRO A 109 11.20 -36.96 -11.85
N TYR A 110 11.40 -37.64 -10.72
CA TYR A 110 12.23 -38.82 -10.50
C TYR A 110 13.31 -39.08 -11.55
N THR A 111 14.58 -38.83 -11.20
CA THR A 111 15.68 -39.56 -11.81
C THR A 111 15.46 -41.05 -11.55
N LEU A 112 15.04 -41.78 -12.58
CA LEU A 112 15.13 -43.23 -12.64
C LEU A 112 16.61 -43.59 -12.46
N ILE A 113 16.98 -44.05 -11.26
CA ILE A 113 18.23 -44.77 -11.08
C ILE A 113 17.96 -46.18 -11.61
N MET A 114 18.35 -46.44 -12.87
CA MET A 114 18.48 -47.81 -13.35
C MET A 114 19.72 -48.43 -12.70
N HIS A 115 19.51 -49.59 -12.06
CA HIS A 115 20.55 -50.47 -11.54
C HIS A 115 21.42 -51.04 -12.66
#